data_AF-A0A5D4SD21-F1
#
_entry.id   AF-A0A5D4SD21-F1
#
_cell.length_a   1.000
_cell.length_b   1.000
_cell.length_c   1.000
_cell.angle_alpha   90.00
_cell.angle_beta   90.00
_cell.angle_gamma   90.00
#
_symmetry.space_group_name_H-M   'P 1'
#
loop_
_entity.id
_entity.type
_entity.pdbx_description
1 polymer ?
#
loop_
_entity_poly.entity_id
_entity_poly.type
_entity_poly.pdbx_seq_one_letter_code
_entity_poly.pdbx_strand_id
1 'polypeptide(L)'
;MSKKKSNIFYDICRGIFPTESNVNLKCESLSTIAKKHRLIYPLLKYNKDLRINNLSWEDVKKIENIKQQHLKELITNFSLLKINFMLIKGIALKKYYPHNVPRQSIDYDFIIKTIEDFFVVYNYLKELGYEYEGFPLFSEVEGKIYGIVKMEKDLGNGLISKLEFNVGGFLISEVTWLDEDILFDNSEYFELNDTMVLIPNSTMNYIILVIEVGGNPYDRIRDSVDYFFLRESINTPKAQELINKYNLKSFEKRLLTAYKLIEQNKFNNNKPKSLLNDIKVRLLKDQHILPYLIKNRTFNFKFLFNYYMVVLGNYLIYKKASLTFIKKIDNLVLTINRFRSGILTNFVPINDNRINKWKEKKLRKNLIIYRNPFGTFFLSNFCVHEQEEIDFLEKSTGSLL
;
A
#
# COMPACT_ATOMS: atom_id res chain seq x y z
N MET A 1 19.04 9.13 -43.00
CA MET A 1 19.31 9.16 -41.54
C MET A 1 18.17 8.47 -40.82
N SER A 2 18.40 7.31 -40.18
CA SER A 2 17.37 6.70 -39.34
C SER A 2 17.21 7.56 -38.08
N LYS A 3 15.99 8.04 -37.79
CA LYS A 3 15.68 8.65 -36.50
C LYS A 3 15.96 7.58 -35.43
N LYS A 4 17.02 7.74 -34.64
CA LYS A 4 17.23 6.94 -33.43
C LYS A 4 15.93 7.06 -32.62
N LYS A 5 15.22 5.93 -32.44
CA LYS A 5 14.05 5.88 -31.56
C LYS A 5 14.51 6.32 -30.16
N SER A 6 13.94 7.41 -29.65
CA SER A 6 14.24 7.87 -28.30
C SER A 6 13.73 6.83 -27.30
N ASN A 7 14.48 6.63 -26.22
CA ASN A 7 14.06 5.72 -25.16
C ASN A 7 13.07 6.48 -24.28
N ILE A 8 11.80 6.04 -24.26
CA ILE A 8 10.75 6.67 -23.47
C ILE A 8 11.19 6.90 -22.03
N PHE A 9 11.93 5.97 -21.41
CA PHE A 9 12.46 6.09 -20.04
C PHE A 9 13.43 7.25 -19.86
N TYR A 10 14.45 7.34 -20.72
CA TYR A 10 15.41 8.45 -20.66
C TYR A 10 14.72 9.77 -20.97
N ASP A 11 13.70 9.76 -21.82
CA ASP A 11 12.88 10.93 -22.07
C ASP A 11 12.15 11.33 -20.78
N ILE A 12 11.46 10.41 -20.08
CA ILE A 12 10.80 10.68 -18.78
C ILE A 12 11.78 11.34 -17.81
N CYS A 13 12.96 10.74 -17.64
CA CYS A 13 13.97 11.20 -16.69
C CYS A 13 14.53 12.59 -17.06
N ARG A 14 14.51 12.97 -18.33
CA ARG A 14 14.96 14.29 -18.82
C ARG A 14 13.82 15.30 -18.97
N GLY A 15 12.58 14.92 -18.66
CA GLY A 15 11.42 15.78 -18.90
C GLY A 15 11.11 15.98 -20.39
N ILE A 16 11.37 14.96 -21.20
CA ILE A 16 11.00 14.89 -22.61
C ILE A 16 9.99 13.74 -22.70
N PHE A 17 8.95 13.83 -23.52
CA PHE A 17 8.08 12.67 -23.77
C PHE A 17 7.78 12.59 -25.26
N PRO A 18 7.81 11.38 -25.84
CA PRO A 18 7.44 11.21 -27.24
C PRO A 18 5.96 11.57 -27.46
N THR A 19 5.68 12.31 -28.53
CA THR A 19 4.34 12.56 -29.08
C THR A 19 3.76 11.29 -29.71
N GLU A 20 2.42 11.20 -29.85
CA GLU A 20 1.74 10.04 -30.48
C GLU A 20 2.32 9.68 -31.86
N SER A 21 2.82 10.67 -32.60
CA SER A 21 3.48 10.52 -33.90
C SER A 21 4.80 9.73 -33.87
N ASN A 22 5.37 9.45 -32.69
CA ASN A 22 6.70 8.84 -32.53
C ASN A 22 6.69 7.47 -31.83
N VAL A 23 5.52 6.95 -31.43
CA VAL A 23 5.42 5.71 -30.65
C VAL A 23 4.82 4.58 -31.49
N ASN A 24 5.67 3.82 -32.17
CA ASN A 24 5.25 2.60 -32.87
C ASN A 24 5.29 1.40 -31.89
N LEU A 25 4.25 1.29 -31.05
CA LEU A 25 4.06 0.17 -30.14
C LEU A 25 2.95 -0.73 -30.68
N LYS A 26 3.33 -1.90 -31.19
CA LYS A 26 2.39 -2.94 -31.58
C LYS A 26 1.59 -3.36 -30.33
N CYS A 27 0.27 -3.12 -30.38
CA CYS A 27 -0.80 -3.71 -29.57
C CYS A 27 -1.34 -3.02 -28.30
N GLU A 28 -0.83 -1.88 -27.81
CA GLU A 28 -1.48 -1.12 -26.71
C GLU A 28 -1.43 0.40 -26.97
N SER A 29 -2.53 1.12 -26.70
CA SER A 29 -2.55 2.59 -26.84
C SER A 29 -1.65 3.26 -25.79
N LEU A 30 -1.05 4.42 -26.13
CA LEU A 30 -0.19 5.20 -25.23
C LEU A 30 -0.88 5.53 -23.89
N SER A 31 -2.19 5.79 -23.92
CA SER A 31 -3.01 6.02 -22.72
C SER A 31 -3.06 4.80 -21.79
N THR A 32 -3.09 3.59 -22.34
CA THR A 32 -3.15 2.33 -21.58
C THR A 32 -1.82 2.08 -20.87
N ILE A 33 -0.72 2.29 -21.58
CA ILE A 33 0.64 2.20 -21.04
C ILE A 33 0.84 3.23 -19.94
N ALA A 34 0.48 4.49 -20.18
CA ALA A 34 0.63 5.56 -19.20
C ALA A 34 -0.19 5.31 -17.91
N LYS A 35 -1.42 4.81 -18.03
CA LYS A 35 -2.24 4.39 -16.88
C LYS A 35 -1.58 3.24 -16.12
N LYS A 36 -1.20 2.17 -16.81
CA LYS A 36 -0.58 0.97 -16.23
C LYS A 36 0.71 1.27 -15.49
N HIS A 37 1.48 2.22 -16.02
CA HIS A 37 2.78 2.61 -15.49
C HIS A 37 2.75 3.84 -14.59
N ARG A 38 1.58 4.43 -14.31
CA ARG A 38 1.42 5.65 -13.50
C ARG A 38 2.26 6.83 -14.03
N LEU A 39 2.19 7.05 -15.34
CA LEU A 39 2.95 8.07 -16.08
C LEU A 39 2.05 9.11 -16.76
N ILE A 40 0.80 9.26 -16.30
CA ILE A 40 -0.18 10.17 -16.94
C ILE A 40 0.29 11.62 -16.85
N TYR A 41 0.80 12.05 -15.70
CA TYR A 41 1.16 13.46 -15.48
C TYR A 41 2.34 13.91 -16.34
N PRO A 42 3.48 13.19 -16.40
CA PRO A 42 4.53 13.52 -17.35
C PRO A 42 4.01 13.55 -18.80
N LEU A 43 3.19 12.56 -19.17
CA LEU A 43 2.68 12.46 -20.53
C LEU A 43 1.82 13.67 -20.93
N LEU A 44 0.87 14.08 -20.08
CA LEU A 44 0.02 15.25 -20.34
C LEU A 44 0.83 16.56 -20.32
N LYS A 45 1.78 16.72 -19.39
CA LYS A 45 2.60 17.95 -19.28
C LYS A 45 3.36 18.28 -20.57
N TYR A 46 3.85 17.24 -21.25
CA TYR A 46 4.70 17.39 -22.42
C TYR A 46 3.96 17.21 -23.76
N ASN A 47 2.64 16.94 -23.72
CA ASN A 47 1.79 16.82 -24.91
C ASN A 47 0.54 17.69 -24.74
N LYS A 48 0.65 18.97 -25.13
CA LYS A 48 -0.39 19.99 -24.87
C LYS A 48 -1.78 19.64 -25.42
N ASP A 49 -1.83 18.96 -26.56
CA ASP A 49 -3.10 18.60 -27.23
C ASP A 49 -3.66 17.25 -26.76
N LEU A 50 -2.88 16.48 -25.99
CA LEU A 50 -3.30 15.16 -25.52
C LEU A 50 -4.30 15.30 -24.37
N ARG A 51 -5.39 14.55 -24.45
CA ARG A 51 -6.36 14.40 -23.36
C ARG A 51 -6.46 12.93 -22.95
N ILE A 52 -6.42 12.65 -21.65
CA ILE A 52 -6.63 11.31 -21.11
C ILE A 52 -7.83 11.38 -20.17
N ASN A 53 -8.88 10.60 -20.46
CA ASN A 53 -10.18 10.70 -19.77
C ASN A 53 -10.72 12.15 -19.78
N ASN A 54 -10.61 12.83 -20.93
CA ASN A 54 -10.98 14.24 -21.13
C ASN A 54 -10.18 15.28 -20.33
N LEU A 55 -9.22 14.88 -19.49
CA LEU A 55 -8.38 15.79 -18.74
C LEU A 55 -7.16 16.25 -19.55
N SER A 56 -6.93 17.56 -19.55
CA SER A 56 -5.69 18.21 -19.98
C SER A 56 -4.68 18.31 -18.83
N TRP A 57 -3.47 18.79 -19.11
CA TRP A 57 -2.48 19.06 -18.06
C TRP A 57 -2.92 20.21 -17.13
N GLU A 58 -3.59 21.22 -17.67
CA GLU A 58 -4.14 22.35 -16.91
C GLU A 58 -5.20 21.87 -15.91
N ASP A 59 -6.05 20.91 -16.32
CA ASP A 59 -7.04 20.30 -15.44
C ASP A 59 -6.37 19.50 -14.31
N VAL A 60 -5.35 18.71 -14.65
CA VAL A 60 -4.56 17.96 -13.66
C VAL A 60 -3.89 18.89 -12.65
N LYS A 61 -3.33 20.02 -13.09
CA LYS A 61 -2.73 21.02 -12.19
C LYS A 61 -3.73 21.58 -11.19
N LYS A 62 -4.96 21.90 -11.65
CA LYS A 62 -6.02 22.39 -10.77
C LYS A 62 -6.41 21.33 -9.73
N ILE A 63 -6.60 20.09 -10.17
CA ILE A 63 -6.92 18.95 -9.29
C ILE A 63 -5.82 18.74 -8.25
N GLU A 64 -4.56 18.73 -8.68
CA GLU A 64 -3.43 18.57 -7.76
C GLU A 64 -3.36 19.70 -6.74
N ASN A 65 -3.61 20.95 -7.15
CA ASN A 65 -3.62 22.06 -6.21
C ASN A 65 -4.66 21.88 -5.10
N ILE A 66 -5.89 21.48 -5.46
CA ILE A 66 -6.95 21.20 -4.47
C ILE A 66 -6.52 20.09 -3.52
N LYS A 67 -6.01 18.96 -4.06
CA LYS A 67 -5.57 17.85 -3.21
C LYS A 67 -4.38 18.23 -2.31
N GLN A 68 -3.45 19.05 -2.79
CA GLN A 68 -2.31 19.53 -1.99
C GLN A 68 -2.74 20.48 -0.88
N GLN A 69 -3.71 21.38 -1.13
CA GLN A 69 -4.29 22.23 -0.10
C GLN A 69 -4.97 21.38 0.98
N HIS A 70 -5.79 20.42 0.57
CA HIS A 70 -6.43 19.47 1.47
C HIS A 70 -5.41 18.67 2.30
N LEU A 71 -4.33 18.18 1.68
CA LEU A 71 -3.25 17.48 2.39
C LEU A 71 -2.56 18.39 3.42
N LYS A 72 -2.31 19.66 3.08
CA LYS A 72 -1.70 20.65 3.98
C LYS A 72 -2.57 20.87 5.23
N GLU A 73 -3.88 20.96 5.06
CA GLU A 73 -4.82 21.07 6.17
C GLU A 73 -4.78 19.83 7.07
N LEU A 74 -4.77 18.63 6.50
CA LEU A 74 -4.66 17.38 7.27
C LEU A 74 -3.36 17.33 8.08
N ILE A 75 -2.22 17.61 7.44
CA ILE A 75 -0.90 17.61 8.07
C ILE A 75 -0.85 18.61 9.23
N THR A 76 -1.34 19.82 9.00
CA THR A 76 -1.39 20.87 10.04
C THR A 76 -2.18 20.40 11.25
N ASN A 77 -3.35 19.80 11.03
CA ASN A 77 -4.19 19.31 12.12
C ASN A 77 -3.58 18.09 12.83
N PHE A 78 -2.95 17.16 12.11
CA PHE A 78 -2.21 16.06 12.73
C PHE A 78 -1.06 16.57 13.60
N SER A 79 -0.34 17.60 13.16
CA SER A 79 0.70 18.25 13.98
C SER A 79 0.12 18.92 15.22
N LEU A 80 -1.02 19.63 15.11
CA LEU A 80 -1.72 20.23 16.26
C LEU A 80 -2.20 19.18 17.27
N LEU A 81 -2.66 18.03 16.76
CA LEU A 81 -3.06 16.87 17.55
C LEU A 81 -1.87 16.06 18.10
N LYS A 82 -0.63 16.52 17.85
CA LYS A 82 0.62 15.90 18.30
C LYS A 82 0.78 14.44 17.84
N ILE A 83 0.27 14.11 16.66
CA ILE A 83 0.39 12.77 16.08
C ILE A 83 1.81 12.55 15.59
N ASN A 84 2.40 11.41 15.94
CA ASN A 84 3.68 10.99 15.35
C ASN A 84 3.42 10.29 14.02
N PHE A 85 3.47 11.08 12.94
CA PHE A 85 3.29 10.56 11.59
C PHE A 85 4.47 10.87 10.68
N MET A 86 4.54 10.13 9.58
CA MET A 86 5.51 10.32 8.50
C MET A 86 4.81 10.13 7.16
N LEU A 87 5.08 11.00 6.19
CA LEU A 87 4.63 10.81 4.81
C LEU A 87 5.59 9.89 4.07
N ILE A 88 5.07 8.89 3.38
CA ILE A 88 5.88 7.88 2.67
C ILE A 88 5.54 7.79 1.19
N LYS A 89 6.24 6.89 0.48
CA LYS A 89 6.06 6.56 -0.93
C LYS A 89 6.01 7.81 -1.81
N GLY A 90 4.84 8.09 -2.40
CA GLY A 90 4.77 8.97 -3.54
C GLY A 90 5.08 10.43 -3.23
N ILE A 91 4.73 10.89 -2.03
CA ILE A 91 5.05 12.23 -1.54
C ILE A 91 6.53 12.32 -1.15
N ALA A 92 7.05 11.35 -0.39
CA ALA A 92 8.44 11.33 0.03
C ALA A 92 9.44 11.29 -1.14
N LEU A 93 9.07 10.60 -2.23
CA LEU A 93 9.89 10.51 -3.43
C LEU A 93 9.91 11.80 -4.28
N LYS A 94 8.99 12.75 -4.06
CA LYS A 94 8.95 13.99 -4.86
C LYS A 94 10.23 14.81 -4.77
N LYS A 95 10.94 14.79 -3.63
CA LYS A 95 12.15 15.60 -3.43
C LYS A 95 13.31 15.25 -4.36
N TYR A 96 13.35 14.03 -4.88
CA TYR A 96 14.41 13.60 -5.81
C TYR A 96 14.10 13.99 -7.26
N TYR A 97 12.84 14.36 -7.55
CA TYR A 97 12.42 14.70 -8.90
C TYR A 97 12.75 16.17 -9.19
N PRO A 98 13.32 16.46 -10.37
CA PRO A 98 13.41 17.83 -10.87
C PRO A 98 12.02 18.48 -10.96
N HIS A 99 11.91 19.79 -10.68
CA HIS A 99 10.64 20.53 -10.73
C HIS A 99 9.89 20.42 -12.07
N ASN A 100 10.61 20.21 -13.17
CA ASN A 100 10.01 20.02 -14.48
C ASN A 100 9.43 18.61 -14.68
N VAL A 101 9.79 17.58 -13.93
CA VAL A 101 9.27 16.21 -14.12
C VAL A 101 8.17 15.91 -13.09
N PRO A 102 6.87 16.00 -13.44
CA PRO A 102 5.81 15.83 -12.48
C PRO A 102 5.65 14.35 -12.10
N ARG A 103 5.72 14.05 -10.81
CA ARG A 103 5.46 12.70 -10.32
C ARG A 103 3.97 12.51 -9.98
N GLN A 104 3.32 11.55 -10.64
CA GLN A 104 1.93 11.21 -10.36
C GLN A 104 1.78 10.55 -8.98
N SER A 105 0.89 11.08 -8.13
CA SER A 105 0.50 10.50 -6.83
C SER A 105 -1.03 10.34 -6.82
N ILE A 106 -1.53 9.16 -6.46
CA ILE A 106 -2.96 8.84 -6.54
C ILE A 106 -3.61 9.02 -5.17
N ASP A 107 -2.90 8.53 -4.16
CA ASP A 107 -3.18 8.44 -2.75
C ASP A 107 -2.10 9.17 -1.94
N TYR A 108 -2.40 9.43 -0.66
CA TYR A 108 -1.46 9.92 0.33
C TYR A 108 -1.22 8.83 1.37
N ASP A 109 0.04 8.39 1.46
CA ASP A 109 0.44 7.30 2.33
C ASP A 109 1.16 7.83 3.57
N PHE A 110 0.71 7.34 4.73
CA PHE A 110 1.22 7.70 6.05
C PHE A 110 1.76 6.47 6.77
N ILE A 111 2.81 6.67 7.56
CA ILE A 111 3.11 5.83 8.73
C ILE A 111 2.57 6.56 9.95
N ILE A 112 1.81 5.86 10.79
CA ILE A 112 1.43 6.33 12.13
C ILE A 112 2.15 5.45 13.14
N LYS A 113 2.88 6.07 14.08
CA LYS A 113 3.80 5.33 14.97
C LYS A 113 3.10 4.27 15.80
N THR A 114 1.95 4.61 16.40
CA THR A 114 1.23 3.72 17.30
C THR A 114 -0.24 3.60 16.92
N ILE A 115 -0.87 2.56 17.45
CA ILE A 115 -2.29 2.33 17.28
C ILE A 115 -3.10 3.42 17.99
N GLU A 116 -2.64 3.91 19.14
CA GLU A 116 -3.24 5.02 19.88
C GLU A 116 -3.19 6.34 19.11
N ASP A 117 -2.07 6.67 18.47
CA ASP A 117 -1.97 7.86 17.60
C ASP A 117 -2.95 7.75 16.43
N PHE A 118 -3.11 6.55 15.89
CA PHE A 118 -4.09 6.30 14.83
C PHE A 118 -5.54 6.48 15.35
N PHE A 119 -5.82 6.34 16.65
CA PHE A 119 -7.17 6.56 17.23
C PHE A 119 -7.58 8.01 17.07
N VAL A 120 -6.65 8.91 17.40
CA VAL A 120 -6.87 10.34 17.30
C VAL A 120 -7.05 10.74 15.84
N VAL A 121 -6.21 10.20 14.94
CA VAL A 121 -6.33 10.41 13.50
C VAL A 121 -7.68 9.96 12.96
N TYR A 122 -8.11 8.73 13.27
CA TYR A 122 -9.39 8.20 12.79
C TYR A 122 -10.57 9.05 13.22
N ASN A 123 -10.64 9.44 14.50
CA ASN A 123 -11.75 10.24 15.02
C ASN A 123 -11.84 11.59 14.30
N TYR A 124 -10.70 12.27 14.15
CA TYR A 124 -10.63 13.51 13.39
C TYR A 124 -11.07 13.34 11.92
N LEU A 125 -10.60 12.28 11.24
CA LEU A 125 -11.00 12.02 9.85
C LEU A 125 -12.49 11.69 9.71
N LYS A 126 -13.05 10.93 10.65
CA LYS A 126 -14.49 10.65 10.69
C LYS A 126 -15.32 11.91 10.81
N GLU A 127 -14.91 12.85 11.67
CA GLU A 127 -15.57 14.16 11.81
C GLU A 127 -15.51 14.99 10.51
N LEU A 128 -14.43 14.83 9.74
CA LEU A 128 -14.30 15.43 8.42
C LEU A 128 -15.10 14.71 7.31
N GLY A 129 -15.82 13.63 7.62
CA GLY A 129 -16.61 12.87 6.66
C GLY A 129 -15.79 11.89 5.81
N TYR A 130 -14.64 11.42 6.30
CA TYR A 130 -13.96 10.29 5.69
C TYR A 130 -14.67 8.97 5.99
N GLU A 131 -14.66 8.09 5.00
CA GLU A 131 -15.17 6.73 5.10
C GLU A 131 -14.08 5.71 4.78
N TYR A 132 -14.30 4.45 5.14
CA TYR A 132 -13.37 3.38 4.80
C TYR A 132 -13.49 3.04 3.30
N GLU A 133 -12.38 3.06 2.57
CA GLU A 133 -12.32 2.53 1.18
C GLU A 133 -12.43 0.99 1.18
N GLY A 134 -12.07 0.36 2.29
CA GLY A 134 -12.20 -1.08 2.52
C GLY A 134 -12.01 -1.42 4.01
N PHE A 135 -12.22 -2.68 4.38
CA PHE A 135 -12.12 -3.09 5.78
C PHE A 135 -10.71 -2.86 6.34
N PRO A 136 -10.57 -2.22 7.52
CA PRO A 136 -9.32 -2.13 8.24
C PRO A 136 -8.69 -3.52 8.44
N LEU A 137 -7.38 -3.60 8.27
CA LEU A 137 -6.60 -4.81 8.47
C LEU A 137 -5.66 -4.61 9.65
N PHE A 138 -5.71 -5.48 10.66
CA PHE A 138 -4.78 -5.42 11.79
C PHE A 138 -4.19 -6.80 12.10
N SER A 139 -3.03 -6.81 12.74
CA SER A 139 -2.43 -7.98 13.37
C SER A 139 -1.68 -7.61 14.65
N GLU A 140 -1.39 -8.62 15.47
CA GLU A 140 -0.62 -8.47 16.70
C GLU A 140 0.69 -9.25 16.56
N VAL A 141 1.81 -8.56 16.78
CA VAL A 141 3.17 -9.14 16.80
C VAL A 141 3.83 -8.72 18.10
N GLU A 142 4.18 -9.68 18.95
CA GLU A 142 4.86 -9.45 20.23
C GLU A 142 4.15 -8.40 21.13
N GLY A 143 2.81 -8.40 21.11
CA GLY A 143 1.98 -7.46 21.88
C GLY A 143 1.82 -6.07 21.27
N LYS A 144 2.50 -5.77 20.15
CA LYS A 144 2.30 -4.55 19.35
C LYS A 144 1.25 -4.77 18.27
N ILE A 145 0.43 -3.75 18.01
CA ILE A 145 -0.55 -3.76 16.92
C ILE A 145 0.03 -3.12 15.67
N TYR A 146 -0.04 -3.86 14.57
CA TYR A 146 0.25 -3.37 13.24
C TYR A 146 -1.02 -3.34 12.40
N GLY A 147 -1.11 -2.45 11.42
CA GLY A 147 -2.29 -2.41 10.57
C GLY A 147 -2.17 -1.59 9.30
N ILE A 148 -3.12 -1.81 8.40
CA ILE A 148 -3.33 -1.03 7.19
C ILE A 148 -4.78 -0.58 7.18
N VAL A 149 -4.98 0.73 7.06
CA VAL A 149 -6.31 1.32 6.97
C VAL A 149 -6.37 2.27 5.79
N LYS A 150 -7.39 2.13 4.95
CA LYS A 150 -7.61 2.99 3.79
C LYS A 150 -8.88 3.79 3.97
N MET A 151 -8.79 5.09 3.80
CA MET A 151 -9.92 6.01 3.94
C MET A 151 -10.03 6.90 2.72
N GLU A 152 -11.26 7.22 2.34
CA GLU A 152 -11.52 8.15 1.25
C GLU A 152 -12.61 9.17 1.61
N LYS A 153 -12.57 10.31 0.92
CA LYS A 153 -13.53 11.40 1.04
C LYS A 153 -13.77 12.03 -0.33
N ASP A 154 -15.03 12.27 -0.67
CA ASP A 154 -15.40 13.09 -1.82
C ASP A 154 -15.16 14.57 -1.49
N LEU A 155 -14.31 15.23 -2.27
CA LEU A 155 -14.02 16.66 -2.19
C LEU A 155 -14.94 17.48 -3.11
N GLY A 156 -15.93 16.85 -3.74
CA GLY A 156 -16.87 17.44 -4.69
C GLY A 156 -16.44 17.28 -6.15
N ASN A 157 -17.41 17.38 -7.06
CA ASN A 157 -17.21 17.25 -8.52
C ASN A 157 -16.51 15.95 -8.96
N GLY A 158 -16.71 14.86 -8.20
CA GLY A 158 -16.08 13.56 -8.47
C GLY A 158 -14.59 13.49 -8.09
N LEU A 159 -14.06 14.48 -7.37
CA LEU A 159 -12.69 14.48 -6.87
C LEU A 159 -12.60 13.71 -5.55
N ILE A 160 -11.93 12.57 -5.55
CA ILE A 160 -11.75 11.76 -4.33
C ILE A 160 -10.35 11.98 -3.74
N SER A 161 -10.30 12.28 -2.44
CA SER A 161 -9.08 12.18 -1.62
C SER A 161 -8.95 10.77 -1.07
N LYS A 162 -7.82 10.11 -1.31
CA LYS A 162 -7.52 8.77 -0.79
C LYS A 162 -6.33 8.81 0.15
N LEU A 163 -6.49 8.24 1.34
CA LEU A 163 -5.47 8.15 2.38
C LEU A 163 -5.21 6.68 2.71
N GLU A 164 -3.94 6.28 2.79
CA GLU A 164 -3.51 4.97 3.26
C GLU A 164 -2.66 5.15 4.52
N PHE A 165 -3.08 4.54 5.63
CA PHE A 165 -2.37 4.55 6.89
C PHE A 165 -1.75 3.17 7.14
N ASN A 166 -0.44 3.13 7.33
CA ASN A 166 0.26 1.98 7.87
C ASN A 166 0.56 2.27 9.35
N VAL A 167 0.03 1.46 10.25
CA VAL A 167 0.07 1.67 11.70
C VAL A 167 1.11 0.73 12.30
N GLY A 168 1.99 1.24 13.16
CA GLY A 168 3.02 0.46 13.85
C GLY A 168 4.22 0.07 12.98
N GLY A 169 4.16 0.27 11.67
CA GLY A 169 5.27 -0.04 10.76
C GLY A 169 4.81 -0.04 9.31
N PHE A 170 5.71 -0.40 8.40
CA PHE A 170 5.40 -0.54 6.97
C PHE A 170 5.30 -2.01 6.56
N LEU A 171 4.21 -2.39 5.89
CA LEU A 171 3.99 -3.79 5.53
C LEU A 171 4.98 -4.26 4.45
N ILE A 172 5.74 -5.31 4.75
CA ILE A 172 6.59 -6.01 3.77
C ILE A 172 5.79 -7.13 3.08
N SER A 173 5.06 -7.91 3.89
CA SER A 173 4.16 -8.98 3.44
C SER A 173 3.14 -9.28 4.53
N GLU A 174 2.21 -10.22 4.29
CA GLU A 174 1.08 -10.53 5.18
C GLU A 174 1.44 -10.75 6.67
N VAL A 175 2.70 -11.07 6.98
CA VAL A 175 3.21 -11.35 8.33
C VAL A 175 4.53 -10.65 8.68
N THR A 176 5.06 -9.81 7.80
CA THR A 176 6.38 -9.19 7.98
C THR A 176 6.25 -7.68 7.84
N TRP A 177 6.83 -6.96 8.78
CA TRP A 177 6.78 -5.52 8.88
C TRP A 177 8.18 -4.94 8.98
N LEU A 178 8.36 -3.76 8.38
CA LEU A 178 9.45 -2.87 8.68
C LEU A 178 9.00 -1.99 9.85
N ASP A 179 9.64 -2.18 11.01
CA ASP A 179 9.22 -1.56 12.27
C ASP A 179 9.25 -0.04 12.21
N GLU A 180 8.32 0.58 12.94
CA GLU A 180 8.21 2.02 13.10
C GLU A 180 9.51 2.64 13.61
N ASP A 181 10.16 2.06 14.62
CA ASP A 181 11.35 2.68 15.22
C ASP A 181 12.47 2.82 14.17
N ILE A 182 12.66 1.80 13.31
CA ILE A 182 13.64 1.87 12.23
C ILE A 182 13.29 2.97 11.22
N LEU A 183 12.00 3.13 10.90
CA LEU A 183 11.55 4.18 9.98
C LEU A 183 11.78 5.58 10.57
N PHE A 184 11.35 5.81 11.80
CA PHE A 184 11.45 7.11 12.47
C PHE A 184 12.91 7.49 12.80
N ASP A 185 13.75 6.53 13.21
CA ASP A 185 15.19 6.75 13.41
C ASP A 185 15.95 7.07 12.11
N ASN A 186 15.33 6.77 10.97
CA ASN A 186 15.88 7.02 9.64
C ASN A 186 15.00 7.96 8.83
N SER A 187 14.49 8.99 9.51
CA SER A 187 13.67 10.03 8.92
C SER A 187 14.45 11.32 8.73
N GLU A 188 13.89 12.21 7.93
CA GLU A 188 14.36 13.58 7.77
C GLU A 188 13.18 14.51 7.50
N TYR A 189 13.37 15.79 7.77
CA TYR A 189 12.38 16.80 7.46
C TYR A 189 12.47 17.23 6.00
N PHE A 190 11.32 17.41 5.37
CA PHE A 190 11.19 17.89 3.99
C PHE A 190 10.14 18.98 3.91
N GLU A 191 10.41 20.02 3.12
CA GLU A 191 9.47 21.09 2.89
C GLU A 191 8.54 20.75 1.73
N LEU A 192 7.26 20.51 2.04
CA LEU A 192 6.20 20.27 1.06
C LEU A 192 5.25 21.48 1.05
N ASN A 193 5.37 22.34 0.03
CA ASN A 193 4.52 23.53 -0.15
C ASN A 193 4.44 24.40 1.13
N ASP A 194 5.60 24.86 1.60
CA ASP A 194 5.77 25.67 2.80
C ASP A 194 5.33 24.97 4.10
N THR A 195 5.27 23.63 4.09
CA THR A 195 4.91 22.81 5.26
C THR A 195 6.03 21.82 5.52
N MET A 196 6.65 21.89 6.70
CA MET A 196 7.66 20.92 7.09
C MET A 196 6.99 19.60 7.46
N VAL A 197 7.40 18.53 6.81
CA VAL A 197 6.85 17.18 7.02
C VAL A 197 7.97 16.20 7.27
N LEU A 198 7.71 15.20 8.10
CA LEU A 198 8.64 14.10 8.30
C LEU A 198 8.48 13.08 7.16
N ILE A 199 9.59 12.68 6.55
CA ILE A 199 9.66 11.64 5.52
C ILE A 199 10.80 10.67 5.81
N PRO A 200 10.83 9.48 5.19
CA PRO A 200 12.00 8.62 5.27
C PRO A 200 13.21 9.29 4.60
N ASN A 201 14.41 8.97 5.08
CA ASN A 201 15.64 9.35 4.40
C ASN A 201 15.83 8.56 3.09
N SER A 202 16.88 8.87 2.33
CA SER A 202 17.17 8.22 1.04
C SER A 202 17.29 6.69 1.13
N THR A 203 17.96 6.19 2.16
CA THR A 203 18.08 4.73 2.37
C THR A 203 16.73 4.10 2.67
N MET A 204 15.88 4.70 3.51
CA MET A 204 14.56 4.13 3.81
C MET A 204 13.60 4.24 2.64
N ASN A 205 13.62 5.34 1.88
CA ASN A 205 12.85 5.44 0.64
C ASN A 205 13.21 4.31 -0.33
N TYR A 206 14.49 3.94 -0.40
CA TYR A 206 14.94 2.83 -1.24
C TYR A 206 14.40 1.49 -0.74
N ILE A 207 14.48 1.23 0.58
CA ILE A 207 13.93 0.01 1.17
C ILE A 207 12.41 -0.09 0.93
N ILE A 208 11.67 1.00 1.15
CA ILE A 208 10.22 1.07 0.87
C ILE A 208 9.95 0.79 -0.61
N LEU A 209 10.71 1.38 -1.53
CA LEU A 209 10.57 1.14 -2.98
C LEU A 209 10.83 -0.33 -3.34
N VAL A 210 11.86 -0.95 -2.76
CA VAL A 210 12.17 -2.37 -2.95
C VAL A 210 11.00 -3.24 -2.47
N ILE A 211 10.44 -2.94 -1.29
CA ILE A 211 9.28 -3.64 -0.73
C ILE A 211 8.06 -3.50 -1.66
N GLU A 212 7.74 -2.29 -2.12
CA GLU A 212 6.62 -2.04 -3.03
C GLU A 212 6.75 -2.84 -4.33
N VAL A 213 7.95 -2.87 -4.94
CA VAL A 213 8.21 -3.63 -6.16
C VAL A 213 8.02 -5.12 -5.93
N GLY A 214 8.45 -5.64 -4.78
CA GLY A 214 8.18 -7.01 -4.35
C GLY A 214 6.70 -7.34 -4.29
N GLY A 215 5.92 -6.45 -3.65
CA GLY A 215 4.47 -6.59 -3.50
C GLY A 215 3.69 -6.45 -4.81
N ASN A 216 4.18 -5.69 -5.78
CA ASN A 216 3.48 -5.44 -7.04
C ASN A 216 3.44 -6.69 -7.94
N PRO A 217 2.29 -7.05 -8.56
CA PRO A 217 2.19 -8.21 -9.45
C PRO A 217 2.83 -8.01 -10.83
N TYR A 218 3.17 -6.78 -11.20
CA TYR A 218 3.81 -6.43 -12.47
C TYR A 218 4.82 -5.30 -12.24
N ASP A 219 5.88 -5.30 -13.06
CA ASP A 219 6.90 -4.25 -13.01
C ASP A 219 6.34 -2.96 -13.62
N ARG A 220 6.58 -1.83 -12.96
CA ARG A 220 6.14 -0.52 -13.43
C ARG A 220 7.35 0.33 -13.79
N ILE A 221 7.28 1.03 -14.93
CA ILE A 221 8.30 1.99 -15.35
C ILE A 221 8.50 3.08 -14.28
N ARG A 222 7.43 3.58 -13.65
CA ARG A 222 7.52 4.54 -12.54
C ARG A 222 8.49 4.08 -11.44
N ASP A 223 8.45 2.80 -11.05
CA ASP A 223 9.28 2.33 -9.94
C ASP A 223 10.78 2.38 -10.32
N SER A 224 11.11 2.17 -11.60
CA SER A 224 12.46 2.35 -12.12
C SER A 224 12.87 3.82 -12.29
N VAL A 225 11.92 4.71 -12.58
CA VAL A 225 12.15 6.17 -12.61
C VAL A 225 12.37 6.70 -11.19
N ASP A 226 11.59 6.24 -10.22
CA ASP A 226 11.79 6.53 -8.80
C ASP A 226 13.20 6.11 -8.35
N TYR A 227 13.63 4.89 -8.72
CA TYR A 227 14.99 4.43 -8.46
C TYR A 227 16.06 5.29 -9.15
N PHE A 228 15.85 5.69 -10.42
CA PHE A 228 16.80 6.52 -11.17
C PHE A 228 17.12 7.83 -10.44
N PHE A 229 16.10 8.54 -9.94
CA PHE A 229 16.29 9.80 -9.23
C PHE A 229 16.82 9.62 -7.80
N LEU A 230 16.51 8.49 -7.16
CA LEU A 230 16.90 8.21 -5.77
C LEU A 230 18.35 7.69 -5.64
N ARG A 231 18.83 6.91 -6.61
CA ARG A 231 19.98 6.00 -6.45
C ARG A 231 21.29 6.65 -5.98
N GLU A 232 21.53 7.90 -6.34
CA GLU A 232 22.78 8.60 -6.03
C GLU A 232 22.86 9.02 -4.55
N SER A 233 21.72 9.07 -3.86
CA SER A 233 21.62 9.49 -2.46
C SER A 233 21.55 8.32 -1.48
N ILE A 234 21.61 7.07 -1.94
CA ILE A 234 21.45 5.89 -1.09
C ILE A 234 22.75 5.59 -0.34
N ASN A 235 22.68 5.43 0.99
CA ASN A 235 23.75 4.78 1.75
C ASN A 235 23.70 3.26 1.48
N THR A 236 24.48 2.80 0.51
CA THR A 236 24.49 1.41 0.03
C THR A 236 24.83 0.38 1.13
N PRO A 237 25.85 0.58 2.00
CA PRO A 237 26.10 -0.34 3.10
C PRO A 237 24.89 -0.57 4.00
N LYS A 238 24.23 0.51 4.44
CA LYS A 238 23.05 0.44 5.30
C LYS A 238 21.84 -0.17 4.58
N ALA A 239 21.65 0.16 3.30
CA ALA A 239 20.61 -0.47 2.49
C ALA A 239 20.80 -1.99 2.41
N GLN A 240 22.03 -2.43 2.14
CA GLN A 240 22.33 -3.86 1.99
C GLN A 240 22.15 -4.64 3.30
N GLU A 241 22.48 -4.03 4.44
CA GLU A 241 22.21 -4.57 5.78
C GLU A 241 20.72 -4.85 5.95
N LEU A 242 19.85 -3.88 5.67
CA LEU A 242 18.40 -4.02 5.82
C LEU A 242 17.81 -5.01 4.82
N ILE A 243 18.30 -5.03 3.58
CA ILE A 243 17.90 -6.03 2.57
C ILE A 243 18.24 -7.44 3.05
N ASN A 244 19.39 -7.64 3.70
CA ASN A 244 19.77 -8.92 4.28
C ASN A 244 18.92 -9.27 5.51
N LYS A 245 18.67 -8.31 6.40
CA LYS A 245 17.86 -8.46 7.61
C LYS A 245 16.43 -8.92 7.27
N TYR A 246 15.80 -8.27 6.30
CA TYR A 246 14.42 -8.54 5.88
C TYR A 246 14.30 -9.53 4.70
N ASN A 247 15.40 -10.16 4.29
CA ASN A 247 15.45 -11.11 3.16
C ASN A 247 14.89 -10.56 1.83
N LEU A 248 15.12 -9.28 1.52
CA LEU A 248 14.54 -8.57 0.36
C LEU A 248 15.35 -8.71 -0.93
N LYS A 249 16.37 -9.57 -0.98
CA LYS A 249 17.30 -9.70 -2.14
C LYS A 249 16.58 -9.99 -3.46
N SER A 250 15.53 -10.81 -3.44
CA SER A 250 14.75 -11.13 -4.64
C SER A 250 13.96 -9.91 -5.14
N PHE A 251 13.43 -9.09 -4.22
CA PHE A 251 12.69 -7.87 -4.53
C PHE A 251 13.62 -6.81 -5.10
N GLU A 252 14.80 -6.63 -4.50
CA GLU A 252 15.84 -5.74 -5.01
C GLU A 252 16.28 -6.16 -6.41
N LYS A 253 16.61 -7.45 -6.60
CA LYS A 253 17.02 -7.98 -7.91
C LYS A 253 15.96 -7.70 -8.98
N ARG A 254 14.67 -7.82 -8.63
CA ARG A 254 13.55 -7.51 -9.52
C ARG A 254 13.52 -6.05 -9.94
N LEU A 255 13.64 -5.11 -8.99
CA LEU A 255 13.74 -3.66 -9.28
C LEU A 255 14.93 -3.35 -10.21
N LEU A 256 16.13 -3.84 -9.86
CA LEU A 256 17.34 -3.58 -10.62
C LEU A 256 17.29 -4.19 -12.02
N THR A 257 16.69 -5.37 -12.17
CA THR A 257 16.49 -6.02 -13.47
C THR A 257 15.51 -5.22 -14.33
N ALA A 258 14.38 -4.80 -13.76
CA ALA A 258 13.40 -3.97 -14.47
C ALA A 258 14.03 -2.66 -14.94
N TYR A 259 14.75 -1.97 -14.04
CA TYR A 259 15.52 -0.75 -14.37
C TYR A 259 16.46 -0.98 -15.55
N LYS A 260 17.30 -2.03 -15.50
CA LYS A 260 18.26 -2.35 -16.57
C LYS A 260 17.58 -2.67 -17.91
N LEU A 261 16.46 -3.40 -17.89
CA LEU A 261 15.71 -3.71 -19.11
C LEU A 261 15.08 -2.47 -19.73
N ILE A 262 14.55 -1.58 -18.90
CA ILE A 262 13.97 -0.30 -19.34
C ILE A 262 15.05 0.60 -19.94
N GLU A 263 16.20 0.72 -19.27
CA GLU A 263 17.37 1.46 -19.75
C GLU A 263 17.83 0.96 -21.14
N GLN A 264 17.74 -0.34 -21.39
CA GLN A 264 18.13 -0.98 -22.65
C GLN A 264 17.04 -1.00 -23.74
N ASN A 265 15.87 -0.38 -23.53
CA ASN A 265 14.70 -0.50 -24.41
C ASN A 265 14.22 -1.96 -24.62
N LYS A 266 14.50 -2.86 -23.67
CA LYS A 266 14.13 -4.28 -23.73
C LYS A 266 12.99 -4.64 -22.77
N PHE A 267 12.42 -3.65 -22.10
CA PHE A 267 11.34 -3.87 -21.16
C PHE A 267 10.07 -4.30 -21.88
N ASN A 268 9.70 -5.56 -21.70
CA ASN A 268 8.43 -6.10 -22.13
C ASN A 268 7.60 -6.44 -20.90
N ASN A 269 6.41 -5.85 -20.82
CA ASN A 269 5.51 -6.07 -19.71
C ASN A 269 4.76 -7.39 -19.92
N ASN A 270 5.45 -8.50 -19.65
CA ASN A 270 4.84 -9.82 -19.74
C ASN A 270 3.85 -9.97 -18.56
N LYS A 271 2.55 -9.92 -18.86
CA LYS A 271 1.56 -10.48 -17.92
C LYS A 271 1.93 -11.96 -17.69
N PRO A 272 1.85 -12.48 -16.45
CA PRO A 272 1.90 -13.92 -16.24
C PRO A 272 0.85 -14.58 -17.15
N LYS A 273 1.32 -15.44 -18.07
CA LYS A 273 0.48 -16.00 -19.14
C LYS A 273 -0.37 -17.19 -18.68
N SER A 274 -0.20 -17.68 -17.44
CA SER A 274 -0.89 -18.88 -16.96
C SER A 274 -1.15 -18.88 -15.45
N LEU A 275 -2.16 -19.64 -15.04
CA LEU A 275 -2.57 -19.84 -13.65
C LEU A 275 -1.44 -20.37 -12.75
N LEU A 276 -0.66 -21.33 -13.25
CA LEU A 276 0.51 -21.86 -12.53
C LEU A 276 1.55 -20.76 -12.30
N ASN A 277 1.70 -19.83 -13.26
CA ASN A 277 2.60 -18.70 -13.07
C ASN A 277 2.03 -17.68 -12.08
N ASP A 278 0.72 -17.48 -11.99
CA ASP A 278 0.13 -16.62 -10.95
C ASP A 278 0.35 -17.17 -9.54
N ILE A 279 0.14 -18.49 -9.35
CA ILE A 279 0.42 -19.18 -8.09
C ILE A 279 1.92 -19.14 -7.79
N LYS A 280 2.76 -19.45 -8.78
CA LYS A 280 4.21 -19.37 -8.65
C LYS A 280 4.67 -17.95 -8.30
N VAL A 281 4.10 -16.90 -8.91
CA VAL A 281 4.41 -15.50 -8.59
C VAL A 281 4.00 -15.16 -7.17
N ARG A 282 2.83 -15.61 -6.69
CA ARG A 282 2.42 -15.43 -5.28
C ARG A 282 3.36 -16.17 -4.33
N LEU A 283 3.67 -17.44 -4.59
CA LEU A 283 4.64 -18.20 -3.78
C LEU A 283 6.07 -17.62 -3.86
N LEU A 284 6.47 -17.06 -5.01
CA LEU A 284 7.73 -16.32 -5.19
C LEU A 284 7.75 -15.03 -4.36
N LYS A 285 6.61 -14.33 -4.27
CA LYS A 285 6.45 -13.18 -3.37
C LYS A 285 6.56 -13.56 -1.91
N ASP A 286 6.30 -14.83 -1.58
CA ASP A 286 6.35 -15.33 -0.21
C ASP A 286 7.69 -16.00 0.12
N GLN A 287 8.63 -16.04 -0.84
CA GLN A 287 9.95 -16.65 -0.64
C GLN A 287 10.81 -15.93 0.39
N HIS A 288 10.54 -14.67 0.73
CA HIS A 288 11.24 -13.99 1.82
C HIS A 288 10.64 -14.34 3.20
N ILE A 289 9.38 -14.78 3.24
CA ILE A 289 8.63 -15.05 4.48
C ILE A 289 9.20 -16.28 5.19
N LEU A 290 9.32 -17.42 4.51
CA LEU A 290 9.78 -18.65 5.15
C LEU A 290 11.21 -18.51 5.74
N PRO A 291 12.22 -17.97 5.02
CA PRO A 291 13.52 -17.68 5.60
C PRO A 291 13.46 -16.70 6.78
N TYR A 292 12.57 -15.71 6.73
CA TYR A 292 12.38 -14.75 7.82
C TYR A 292 11.86 -15.46 9.09
N LEU A 293 10.82 -16.29 8.95
CA LEU A 293 10.23 -17.06 10.05
C LEU A 293 11.24 -18.03 10.68
N ILE A 294 12.08 -18.67 9.86
CA ILE A 294 13.14 -19.58 10.35
C ILE A 294 14.19 -18.79 11.15
N LYS A 295 14.67 -17.66 10.61
CA LYS A 295 15.71 -16.84 11.26
C LYS A 295 15.27 -16.25 12.59
N ASN A 296 14.04 -15.76 12.69
CA ASN A 296 13.54 -15.06 13.87
C ASN A 296 12.92 -15.99 14.94
N ARG A 297 13.14 -17.31 14.86
CA ARG A 297 12.70 -18.32 15.87
C ARG A 297 11.19 -18.34 16.18
N THR A 298 10.36 -17.67 15.39
CA THR A 298 8.89 -17.68 15.45
C THR A 298 8.28 -18.86 14.69
N PHE A 299 9.11 -19.81 14.23
CA PHE A 299 8.68 -20.97 13.47
C PHE A 299 7.85 -21.94 14.33
N ASN A 300 6.53 -21.89 14.18
CA ASN A 300 5.59 -22.87 14.69
C ASN A 300 4.75 -23.42 13.53
N PHE A 301 4.58 -24.75 13.47
CA PHE A 301 3.74 -25.40 12.46
C PHE A 301 2.32 -24.78 12.39
N LYS A 302 1.76 -24.39 13.53
CA LYS A 302 0.45 -23.72 13.60
C LYS A 302 0.43 -22.38 12.86
N PHE A 303 1.50 -21.59 12.98
CA PHE A 303 1.65 -20.34 12.24
C PHE A 303 1.71 -20.62 10.74
N LEU A 304 2.57 -21.57 10.33
CA LEU A 304 2.77 -21.91 8.92
C LEU A 304 1.47 -22.43 8.29
N PHE A 305 0.73 -23.27 9.02
CA PHE A 305 -0.58 -23.74 8.63
C PHE A 305 -1.56 -22.57 8.43
N ASN A 306 -1.70 -21.69 9.42
CA ASN A 306 -2.58 -20.53 9.32
C ASN A 306 -2.21 -19.64 8.11
N TYR A 307 -0.91 -19.37 7.93
CA TYR A 307 -0.39 -18.62 6.80
C TYR A 307 -0.81 -19.23 5.45
N TYR A 308 -0.53 -20.51 5.22
CA TYR A 308 -0.90 -21.16 3.94
C TYR A 308 -2.41 -21.29 3.75
N MET A 309 -3.18 -21.46 4.83
CA MET A 309 -4.64 -21.47 4.75
C MET A 309 -5.20 -20.10 4.33
N VAL A 310 -4.57 -19.00 4.77
CA VAL A 310 -4.90 -17.64 4.30
C VAL A 310 -4.56 -17.47 2.82
N VAL A 311 -3.37 -17.88 2.39
CA VAL A 311 -2.98 -17.87 0.96
C VAL A 311 -3.97 -18.67 0.12
N LEU A 312 -4.37 -19.85 0.59
CA LEU A 312 -5.37 -20.69 -0.07
C LEU A 312 -6.74 -20.01 -0.13
N GLY A 313 -7.24 -19.46 0.98
CA GLY A 313 -8.53 -18.77 1.02
C GLY A 313 -8.57 -17.55 0.11
N ASN A 314 -7.53 -16.71 0.14
CA ASN A 314 -7.36 -15.57 -0.76
C ASN A 314 -7.37 -16.00 -2.23
N TYR A 315 -6.73 -17.13 -2.55
CA TYR A 315 -6.75 -17.71 -3.89
C TYR A 315 -8.15 -18.18 -4.31
N LEU A 316 -8.91 -18.82 -3.40
CA LEU A 316 -10.27 -19.28 -3.68
C LEU A 316 -11.24 -18.13 -3.92
N ILE A 317 -11.14 -17.04 -3.15
CA ILE A 317 -11.91 -15.81 -3.38
C ILE A 317 -11.61 -15.25 -4.76
N TYR A 318 -10.33 -15.13 -5.11
CA TYR A 318 -9.90 -14.66 -6.44
C TYR A 318 -10.48 -15.52 -7.57
N LYS A 319 -10.62 -16.83 -7.35
CA LYS A 319 -11.23 -17.78 -8.29
C LYS A 319 -12.75 -17.82 -8.27
N LYS A 320 -13.41 -16.99 -7.45
CA LYS A 320 -14.86 -17.00 -7.28
C LYS A 320 -15.37 -18.41 -6.94
N ALA A 321 -14.62 -19.13 -6.09
CA ALA A 321 -15.05 -20.41 -5.57
C ALA A 321 -16.39 -20.27 -4.82
N SER A 322 -17.12 -21.36 -4.64
CA SER A 322 -18.42 -21.32 -3.95
C SER A 322 -18.27 -20.77 -2.52
N LEU A 323 -19.23 -19.94 -2.11
CA LEU A 323 -19.26 -19.32 -0.79
C LEU A 323 -19.15 -20.37 0.33
N THR A 324 -19.88 -21.47 0.19
CA THR A 324 -19.86 -22.61 1.11
C THR A 324 -18.46 -23.19 1.29
N PHE A 325 -17.67 -23.27 0.22
CA PHE A 325 -16.31 -23.78 0.30
C PHE A 325 -15.36 -22.79 0.98
N ILE A 326 -15.49 -21.49 0.65
CA ILE A 326 -14.71 -20.44 1.32
C ILE A 326 -15.03 -20.40 2.82
N LYS A 327 -16.31 -20.52 3.22
CA LYS A 327 -16.72 -20.62 4.63
C LYS A 327 -16.16 -21.87 5.32
N LYS A 328 -16.09 -23.01 4.64
CA LYS A 328 -15.43 -24.21 5.19
C LYS A 328 -13.96 -23.94 5.51
N ILE A 329 -13.25 -23.26 4.61
CA ILE A 329 -11.85 -22.87 4.81
C ILE A 329 -11.72 -21.83 5.94
N ASP A 330 -12.59 -20.83 5.98
CA ASP A 330 -12.68 -19.84 7.06
C ASP A 330 -12.82 -20.52 8.44
N ASN A 331 -13.64 -21.57 8.51
CA ASN A 331 -13.86 -22.32 9.74
C ASN A 331 -12.67 -23.16 10.23
N LEU A 332 -11.68 -23.44 9.38
CA LEU A 332 -10.48 -24.20 9.74
C LEU A 332 -9.45 -23.34 10.49
N VAL A 333 -9.46 -22.02 10.30
CA VAL A 333 -8.53 -21.09 10.93
C VAL A 333 -9.31 -20.13 11.83
N LEU A 334 -9.17 -20.28 13.15
CA LEU A 334 -9.73 -19.32 14.10
C LEU A 334 -9.16 -17.93 13.80
N THR A 335 -10.02 -16.96 13.54
CA THR A 335 -9.61 -15.62 13.14
C THR A 335 -8.74 -14.92 14.19
N ILE A 336 -9.00 -15.16 15.48
CA ILE A 336 -8.14 -14.65 16.56
C ILE A 336 -6.74 -15.26 16.55
N ASN A 337 -6.60 -16.53 16.15
CA ASN A 337 -5.29 -17.15 16.01
C ASN A 337 -4.53 -16.53 14.85
N ARG A 338 -5.20 -16.19 13.75
CA ARG A 338 -4.61 -15.45 12.63
C ARG A 338 -4.07 -14.10 13.09
N PHE A 339 -4.93 -13.30 13.74
CA PHE A 339 -4.57 -11.98 14.30
C PHE A 339 -3.36 -12.04 15.24
N ARG A 340 -3.38 -12.95 16.24
CA ARG A 340 -2.29 -13.14 17.21
C ARG A 340 -1.03 -13.79 16.63
N SER A 341 -1.12 -14.37 15.45
CA SER A 341 0.03 -14.90 14.71
C SER A 341 0.67 -13.82 13.83
N GLY A 342 0.37 -12.53 14.03
CA GLY A 342 0.92 -11.46 13.18
C GLY A 342 0.38 -11.42 11.75
N ILE A 343 -0.55 -12.30 11.37
CA ILE A 343 -1.17 -12.32 10.05
C ILE A 343 -2.29 -11.27 10.01
N LEU A 344 -2.20 -10.34 9.07
CA LEU A 344 -3.23 -9.32 8.85
C LEU A 344 -4.62 -9.93 8.77
N THR A 345 -5.54 -9.40 9.57
CA THR A 345 -6.91 -9.90 9.75
C THR A 345 -7.90 -8.76 9.50
N ASN A 346 -9.04 -9.06 8.87
CA ASN A 346 -10.04 -8.04 8.58
C ASN A 346 -10.87 -7.71 9.83
N PHE A 347 -11.10 -6.42 10.04
CA PHE A 347 -11.98 -5.89 11.05
C PHE A 347 -13.20 -5.30 10.36
N VAL A 348 -14.27 -6.08 10.25
CA VAL A 348 -15.54 -5.67 9.63
C VAL A 348 -16.31 -4.80 10.63
N PRO A 349 -16.54 -3.51 10.38
CA PRO A 349 -17.28 -2.64 11.28
C PRO A 349 -18.72 -3.15 11.46
N ILE A 350 -19.19 -3.23 12.70
CA ILE A 350 -20.59 -3.53 13.04
C ILE A 350 -21.30 -2.23 13.42
N ASN A 351 -20.73 -1.49 14.37
CA ASN A 351 -21.24 -0.19 14.80
C ASN A 351 -20.16 0.61 15.53
N ASP A 352 -20.48 1.87 15.81
CA ASP A 352 -19.61 2.82 16.51
C ASP A 352 -19.70 2.71 18.05
N ASN A 353 -20.11 1.56 18.61
CA ASN A 353 -20.10 1.36 20.06
C ASN A 353 -18.66 1.23 20.59
N ARG A 354 -18.06 2.39 20.88
CA ARG A 354 -16.67 2.53 21.35
C ARG A 354 -16.55 2.14 22.82
N ILE A 355 -15.39 1.61 23.19
CA ILE A 355 -15.01 1.36 24.58
C ILE A 355 -13.56 1.80 24.80
N ASN A 356 -13.19 2.11 26.04
CA ASN A 356 -11.85 2.66 26.36
C ASN A 356 -10.70 1.64 26.23
N LYS A 357 -10.99 0.36 26.00
CA LYS A 357 -9.98 -0.73 25.99
C LYS A 357 -10.28 -1.74 24.90
N TRP A 358 -9.26 -2.44 24.44
CA TRP A 358 -9.40 -3.60 23.57
C TRP A 358 -10.12 -4.72 24.35
N LYS A 359 -11.30 -5.16 23.90
CA LYS A 359 -12.06 -6.26 24.51
C LYS A 359 -12.53 -7.25 23.45
N GLU A 360 -12.05 -8.48 23.58
CA GLU A 360 -12.52 -9.62 22.81
C GLU A 360 -13.78 -10.20 23.45
N LYS A 361 -14.80 -10.49 22.63
CA LYS A 361 -15.94 -11.32 23.02
C LYS A 361 -16.13 -12.44 22.01
N LYS A 362 -15.94 -13.67 22.47
CA LYS A 362 -16.25 -14.87 21.69
C LYS A 362 -17.73 -15.18 21.81
N LEU A 363 -18.47 -15.09 20.70
CA LEU A 363 -19.87 -15.51 20.63
C LEU A 363 -19.99 -16.96 20.17
N ARG A 364 -19.17 -17.37 19.19
CA ARG A 364 -19.03 -18.77 18.71
C ARG A 364 -17.57 -19.05 18.34
N LYS A 365 -17.26 -20.29 17.94
CA LYS A 365 -15.89 -20.72 17.59
C LYS A 365 -15.20 -19.74 16.64
N ASN A 366 -15.88 -19.29 15.59
CA ASN A 366 -15.34 -18.40 14.55
C ASN A 366 -16.03 -17.02 14.52
N LEU A 367 -16.94 -16.74 15.46
CA LEU A 367 -17.63 -15.46 15.53
C LEU A 367 -17.12 -14.69 16.74
N ILE A 368 -16.15 -13.82 16.45
CA ILE A 368 -15.38 -13.07 17.44
C ILE A 368 -15.65 -11.59 17.20
N ILE A 369 -16.18 -10.95 18.24
CA ILE A 369 -16.34 -9.51 18.27
C ILE A 369 -15.14 -8.91 18.96
N TYR A 370 -14.61 -7.84 18.38
CA TYR A 370 -13.55 -7.04 18.94
C TYR A 370 -14.07 -5.62 19.14
N ARG A 371 -14.13 -5.19 20.40
CA ARG A 371 -14.52 -3.83 20.75
C ARG A 371 -13.25 -3.05 21.11
N ASN A 372 -13.12 -1.84 20.58
CA ASN A 372 -11.98 -0.96 20.84
C ASN A 372 -12.45 0.50 20.77
N PRO A 373 -11.54 1.49 20.96
CA PRO A 373 -11.90 2.91 20.89
C PRO A 373 -12.40 3.42 19.53
N PHE A 374 -12.27 2.65 18.44
CA PHE A 374 -12.80 3.02 17.13
C PHE A 374 -14.22 2.52 16.86
N GLY A 375 -14.65 1.50 17.61
CA GLY A 375 -15.94 0.87 17.41
C GLY A 375 -15.94 -0.62 17.75
N THR A 376 -16.97 -1.29 17.26
CA THR A 376 -17.15 -2.72 17.41
C THR A 376 -17.00 -3.39 16.06
N PHE A 377 -16.11 -4.37 16.00
CA PHE A 377 -15.72 -5.05 14.76
C PHE A 377 -15.97 -6.55 14.87
N PHE A 378 -16.42 -7.15 13.78
CA PHE A 378 -16.36 -8.58 13.56
C PHE A 378 -15.01 -8.93 12.92
N LEU A 379 -14.27 -9.84 13.53
CA LEU A 379 -13.04 -10.36 12.95
C LEU A 379 -13.38 -11.39 11.88
N SER A 380 -12.86 -11.19 10.67
CA SER A 380 -13.04 -12.14 9.57
C SER A 380 -11.73 -12.46 8.85
N ASN A 381 -11.50 -13.73 8.49
CA ASN A 381 -10.34 -14.08 7.66
C ASN A 381 -10.54 -13.59 6.21
N PHE A 382 -11.76 -13.65 5.69
CA PHE A 382 -12.04 -13.47 4.27
C PHE A 382 -13.19 -12.51 3.96
N CYS A 383 -13.75 -11.86 4.98
CA CYS A 383 -14.94 -10.98 4.89
C CYS A 383 -16.16 -11.67 4.28
N VAL A 384 -16.28 -12.98 4.47
CA VAL A 384 -17.40 -13.78 4.00
C VAL A 384 -18.36 -14.01 5.16
N HIS A 385 -19.57 -13.48 5.05
CA HIS A 385 -20.63 -13.60 6.06
C HIS A 385 -22.00 -13.74 5.38
N GLU A 386 -22.93 -14.40 6.07
CA GLU A 386 -24.36 -14.44 5.75
C GLU A 386 -25.09 -13.25 6.40
N GLN A 387 -26.24 -12.86 5.84
CA GLN A 387 -27.04 -11.75 6.40
C GLN A 387 -27.50 -12.08 7.82
N GLU A 388 -27.89 -13.33 8.07
CA GLU A 388 -28.29 -13.81 9.39
C GLU A 388 -27.15 -13.70 10.43
N GLU A 389 -25.89 -13.81 9.99
CA GLU A 389 -24.72 -13.63 10.86
C GLU A 389 -24.55 -12.16 11.25
N ILE A 390 -24.78 -11.24 10.32
CA ILE A 390 -24.75 -9.79 10.58
C ILE A 390 -25.90 -9.39 11.50
N ASP A 391 -27.14 -9.82 11.21
CA ASP A 391 -28.30 -9.53 12.03
C ASP A 391 -28.10 -10.03 13.48
N PHE A 392 -27.49 -11.21 13.64
CA PHE A 392 -27.13 -11.76 14.95
C PHE A 392 -26.07 -10.91 15.66
N LEU A 393 -25.04 -10.45 14.95
CA LEU A 393 -24.00 -9.56 15.48
C LEU A 393 -24.59 -8.21 15.94
N GLU A 394 -25.46 -7.61 15.15
CA GLU A 394 -26.14 -6.35 15.47
C GLU A 394 -27.02 -6.48 16.71
N LYS A 395 -27.89 -7.51 16.77
CA LYS A 395 -28.72 -7.79 17.96
C LYS A 395 -27.88 -8.07 19.21
N SER A 396 -26.80 -8.83 19.04
CA SER A 396 -25.90 -9.17 20.13
C SER A 396 -25.11 -7.98 20.65
N THR A 397 -24.89 -6.94 19.84
CA THR A 397 -24.18 -5.72 20.27
C THR A 397 -25.12 -4.69 20.91
N GLY A 398 -26.37 -4.60 20.45
CA GLY A 398 -27.40 -3.76 21.10
C GLY A 398 -27.81 -4.24 22.50
N SER A 399 -27.73 -5.55 22.76
CA SER A 399 -27.95 -6.14 24.10
C SER A 399 -26.71 -6.11 25.01
N LEU A 400 -25.60 -5.51 24.55
CA LEU A 400 -24.35 -5.34 25.30
C LEU A 400 -24.05 -3.88 25.66
N LEU A 401 -25.01 -2.99 25.40
CA LEU A 401 -25.15 -1.68 26.02
C LEU A 401 -25.91 -1.87 27.33
#